data_AF-A0A9J6RSE9-F1
#
_entry.id   AF-A0A9J6RSE9-F1
#
_cell.length_a   1.000
_cell.length_b   1.000
_cell.length_c   1.000
_cell.angle_alpha   90.00
_cell.angle_beta   90.00
_cell.angle_gamma   90.00
#
_symmetry.space_group_name_H-M   'P 1'
#
loop_
_entity.id
_entity.type
_entity.pdbx_description
1 polymer ?
#
loop_
_entity_poly.entity_id
_entity_poly.type
_entity_poly.pdbx_seq_one_letter_code
_entity_poly.pdbx_strand_id
1 'polypeptide(L)' 'MKWLKTSYLFIAALIVGMLSLCWRTLLFLIDLVDGGDDENDHAPTDNIIHYNHRSGEIDPVKRADGLYDNKL' A
#
# COMPACT_ATOMS: atom_id res chain seq x y z
N MET A 1 -7.97 36.93 -30.64
CA MET A 1 -6.88 36.47 -29.73
C MET A 1 -7.36 35.66 -28.53
N LYS A 2 -8.45 36.01 -27.82
CA LYS A 2 -8.94 35.24 -26.65
C LYS A 2 -9.23 33.76 -26.98
N TRP A 3 -9.96 33.50 -28.06
CA TRP A 3 -10.29 32.14 -28.54
C TRP A 3 -9.07 31.27 -28.84
N LEU A 4 -7.99 31.88 -29.34
CA LEU A 4 -6.75 31.20 -29.70
C LEU A 4 -5.92 30.79 -28.46
N LYS A 5 -6.04 31.59 -27.38
CA LYS A 5 -5.47 31.25 -26.08
C LYS A 5 -6.25 30.12 -25.41
N THR A 6 -7.58 30.16 -25.49
CA THR A 6 -8.44 29.10 -24.94
C THR A 6 -8.22 27.77 -25.64
N SER A 7 -8.05 27.75 -26.96
CA SER A 7 -7.74 26.51 -27.69
C SER A 7 -6.38 25.94 -27.32
N TYR A 8 -5.37 26.78 -27.13
CA TYR A 8 -4.05 26.33 -26.67
C TYR A 8 -4.11 25.72 -25.26
N LEU A 9 -4.82 26.36 -24.34
CA LEU A 9 -5.02 25.83 -22.98
C LEU A 9 -5.78 24.50 -22.99
N PHE A 10 -6.77 24.37 -23.86
CA PHE A 10 -7.53 23.13 -24.02
C PHE A 10 -6.66 21.98 -24.53
N ILE A 11 -5.82 22.24 -25.54
CA ILE A 11 -4.87 21.25 -26.07
C ILE A 11 -3.85 20.86 -24.99
N ALA A 12 -3.31 21.82 -24.24
CA ALA A 12 -2.40 21.54 -23.14
C ALA A 12 -3.06 20.67 -22.06
N ALA A 13 -4.31 20.98 -21.68
CA ALA A 13 -5.06 20.20 -20.71
C ALA A 13 -5.31 18.75 -21.19
N LEU A 14 -5.62 18.56 -22.47
CA LEU A 14 -5.76 17.22 -23.05
C LEU A 14 -4.46 16.42 -23.00
N ILE A 15 -3.33 17.05 -23.36
CA ILE A 15 -2.01 16.39 -23.32
C ILE A 15 -1.67 15.97 -21.89
N VAL A 16 -1.83 16.88 -20.91
CA VAL A 16 -1.56 16.59 -19.50
C VAL A 16 -2.49 15.49 -18.98
N GLY A 17 -3.78 15.54 -19.33
CA GLY A 17 -4.74 14.51 -18.94
C GLY A 17 -4.38 13.13 -19.50
N MET A 18 -3.98 13.06 -20.76
CA MET A 18 -3.57 11.81 -21.41
C MET A 18 -2.27 11.26 -20.80
N LEU A 19 -1.30 12.12 -20.51
CA LEU A 19 -0.06 11.75 -19.84
C LEU A 19 -0.32 11.25 -18.41
N SER A 20 -1.21 11.91 -17.67
CA SER A 20 -1.61 11.51 -16.33
C SER A 20 -2.32 10.15 -16.31
N LEU A 21 -3.17 9.88 -17.30
CA LEU A 21 -3.86 8.60 -17.42
C LEU A 21 -2.85 7.48 -17.69
N CYS A 22 -1.93 7.70 -18.66
CA CYS A 22 -0.86 6.77 -19.01
C CYS A 22 0.03 6.46 -17.79
N TRP A 23 0.43 7.49 -17.04
CA TRP A 23 1.22 7.35 -15.82
C TRP A 23 0.51 6.49 -14.77
N ARG A 24 -0.77 6.77 -14.51
CA ARG A 24 -1.58 5.99 -13.56
C ARG A 24 -1.73 4.53 -13.97
N THR A 25 -1.96 4.26 -15.25
CA THR A 25 -2.06 2.88 -15.74
C THR A 25 -0.73 2.15 -15.62
N LEU A 26 0.39 2.84 -15.80
CA LEU A 26 1.72 2.25 -15.64
C LEU A 26 1.98 1.90 -14.17
N LEU A 27 1.70 2.82 -13.25
CA LEU A 27 1.78 2.53 -11.80
C LEU A 27 0.91 1.35 -11.40
N PHE A 28 -0.33 1.31 -11.88
CA PHE A 28 -1.22 0.17 -11.62
C PHE A 28 -0.66 -1.15 -12.14
N LEU A 29 -0.04 -1.16 -13.32
CA LEU A 29 0.60 -2.37 -13.86
C LEU A 29 1.83 -2.77 -13.04
N ILE A 30 2.61 -1.80 -12.55
CA ILE A 30 3.72 -2.07 -11.63
C ILE A 30 3.18 -2.69 -10.34
N ASP A 31 2.22 -2.06 -9.69
CA ASP A 31 1.62 -2.58 -8.45
C ASP A 31 1.03 -3.98 -8.66
N LEU A 32 0.40 -4.23 -9.81
CA LEU A 32 -0.13 -5.55 -10.15
C LEU A 32 0.95 -6.62 -10.33
N VAL A 33 2.10 -6.26 -10.93
CA VAL A 33 3.23 -7.18 -11.17
C VAL A 33 4.07 -7.38 -9.93
N ASP A 34 4.32 -6.32 -9.16
CA ASP A 34 4.99 -6.36 -7.86
C ASP A 34 4.14 -7.08 -6.81
N GLY A 35 2.88 -7.35 -7.15
CA GLY A 35 1.98 -8.17 -6.35
C GLY A 35 1.49 -7.44 -5.12
N GLY A 36 1.29 -6.11 -5.23
CA GLY A 36 0.72 -5.22 -4.22
C GLY A 36 1.17 -5.60 -2.82
N ASP A 37 2.29 -5.05 -2.36
CA ASP A 37 2.78 -5.25 -1.01
C ASP A 37 1.71 -4.78 -0.01
N ASP A 38 0.83 -5.72 0.33
CA ASP A 38 -0.39 -5.54 1.09
C ASP A 38 0.00 -5.53 2.56
N GLU A 39 0.71 -4.49 2.98
CA GLU A 39 0.85 -4.00 4.36
C GLU A 39 0.94 -5.10 5.45
N ASN A 40 1.56 -6.23 5.10
CA ASN A 40 1.80 -7.38 5.96
C ASN A 40 3.22 -7.84 5.64
N ASP A 41 4.17 -6.98 5.97
CA ASP A 41 5.52 -7.33 6.41
C ASP A 41 5.48 -8.21 7.67
N HIS A 42 4.65 -9.26 7.65
CA HIS A 42 4.80 -10.44 8.46
C HIS A 42 5.31 -11.49 7.49
N ALA A 43 6.63 -11.53 7.35
CA ALA A 43 7.29 -12.73 6.85
C ALA A 43 6.62 -13.94 7.52
N PRO A 44 6.35 -15.05 6.79
CA PRO A 44 5.65 -16.21 7.35
C PRO A 44 6.38 -16.86 8.55
N THR A 45 7.58 -16.37 8.87
CA THR A 45 8.42 -16.76 10.00
C THR A 45 8.12 -15.98 11.29
N ASP A 46 7.58 -14.76 11.22
CA ASP A 46 7.36 -13.90 12.40
C ASP A 46 6.12 -14.32 13.21
N ASN A 47 5.20 -15.05 12.59
CA ASN A 47 3.95 -15.50 13.22
C ASN A 47 4.08 -16.78 14.07
N ILE A 48 5.28 -17.36 14.21
CA ILE A 48 5.48 -18.59 15.00
C ILE A 48 5.87 -18.26 16.46
N ILE A 49 6.34 -17.04 16.72
CA ILE A 49 6.95 -16.66 18.00
C ILE A 49 6.09 -15.59 18.66
N HIS A 50 5.23 -16.00 19.59
CA HIS A 50 4.38 -15.08 20.34
C HIS A 50 5.01 -14.75 21.69
N TYR A 51 5.19 -13.47 22.00
CA TYR A 51 5.81 -13.06 23.26
C TYR A 51 4.76 -12.91 24.37
N ASN A 52 4.86 -13.72 25.42
CA ASN A 52 3.98 -13.65 26.56
C ASN A 52 4.37 -12.49 27.47
N HIS A 53 3.58 -11.41 27.46
CA HIS A 53 3.84 -10.23 28.30
C HIS A 53 3.64 -10.45 29.80
N ARG A 54 3.02 -11.56 30.24
CA ARG A 54 2.84 -11.88 31.66
C ARG A 54 4.04 -12.63 32.24
N SER A 55 4.61 -13.58 31.50
CA SER A 55 5.75 -14.39 31.96
C SER A 55 7.09 -13.93 31.40
N GLY A 56 7.09 -13.14 30.32
CA GLY A 56 8.29 -12.73 29.61
C GLY A 56 8.91 -13.82 28.72
N GLU A 57 8.20 -14.93 28.51
CA GLU A 57 8.65 -16.08 27.72
C GLU A 57 8.12 -16.05 26.28
N ILE A 58 8.79 -16.78 25.39
CA ILE A 58 8.39 -16.97 24.00
C ILE A 58 7.52 -18.22 23.90
N ASP A 59 6.28 -18.05 23.42
CA ASP A 59 5.34 -19.12 23.13
C ASP A 59 5.36 -19.46 21.62
N PRO A 60 5.50 -20.74 21.25
CA PRO A 60 5.45 -21.19 19.86
C PRO A 60 4.02 -21.27 19.29
N VAL A 61 2.98 -21.02 20.10
CA VAL A 61 1.57 -21.18 19.72
C VAL A 61 0.74 -20.01 20.25
N LYS A 62 0.00 -19.34 19.35
CA LYS A 62 -0.93 -18.26 19.73
C LYS A 62 -2.13 -18.82 20.48
N ARG A 63 -2.26 -18.45 21.74
CA ARG A 63 -3.48 -18.60 22.55
C ARG A 63 -4.48 -17.48 22.21
N ALA A 64 -5.77 -17.82 22.23
CA ALA A 64 -6.88 -16.91 21.91
C ALA A 64 -7.38 -16.09 23.12
N ASP A 65 -6.67 -16.13 24.24
CA ASP A 65 -7.03 -15.49 25.51
C ASP A 65 -6.56 -14.02 25.61
N GLY A 66 -6.10 -13.44 24.50
CA GLY A 66 -5.62 -12.05 24.44
C GLY A 66 -4.31 -11.82 25.19
N LEU A 67 -3.55 -12.88 25.50
CA LEU A 67 -2.28 -12.82 26.23
C LEU A 67 -1.19 -12.03 25.50
N TYR A 68 -1.31 -11.93 24.16
CA TYR A 68 -0.37 -11.27 23.26
C TYR A 68 -0.89 -9.92 22.74
N ASP A 69 -2.10 -9.50 23.15
CA ASP A 69 -2.67 -8.24 22.70
C ASP A 69 -2.00 -7.10 23.47
N ASN A 70 -1.24 -6.27 22.74
CA ASN A 70 -0.55 -5.13 23.28
C ASN A 70 -1.60 -4.06 23.65
N LYS A 71 -1.96 -3.95 24.94
CA LYS A 71 -2.81 -2.86 25.44
C LYS A 71 -1.98 -1.58 25.56
N LEU A 72 -1.70 -0.95 24.43
CA LEU A 72 -1.27 0.45 24.36
C LEU A 72 -2.49 1.35 24.13
#